data_AF-J1I8I1-F1
#
_entry.id   AF-J1I8I1-F1
#
_cell.length_a   1.000
_cell.length_b   1.000
_cell.length_c   1.000
_cell.angle_alpha   90.00
_cell.angle_beta   90.00
_cell.angle_gamma   90.00
#
_symmetry.space_group_name_H-M   'P 1'
#
loop_
_entity.id
_entity.type
_entity.pdbx_description
1 polymer ?
#
loop_
_entity_poly.entity_id
_entity_poly.type
_entity_poly.pdbx_seq_one_letter_code
_entity_poly.pdbx_strand_id
1 'polypeptide(L)'
;MKHWIYLSVFALFLGLMPQEAQAQGFLKRAKERAEKKLKQRADKAVDKTVDKSLNNAEDAVTSKKNTTSSSKTTDKSSSATNSSNDAAASSSAASSKRKKELDSRLSSAEEVMDAYFNALGGQAKLEKLNNIYIKASASMAGRELGEERIMMQGQKYRTLTTMSGNEIPETFDGKQHFSDGKVSSLDAENLKKQQLLATYPAELAMQKQGYSFEFLGSANVQGKKCYKVRSENAEKTENYQLFFDMETGLKVQQIHNYMQATPGTKGVNRQQVAVYSNYKEVEGIQVPYTEKRALRGYEIKYNVEAVQFNIDLPAETFEIEN
;
A
#
# COMPACT_ATOMS: atom_id res chain seq x y z
N MET A 1 -23.76 -23.75 -51.19
CA MET A 1 -23.84 -23.13 -49.84
C MET A 1 -23.06 -24.07 -48.93
N LYS A 2 -21.79 -23.85 -48.54
CA LYS A 2 -21.06 -22.59 -48.26
C LYS A 2 -21.78 -21.74 -47.22
N HIS A 3 -21.51 -21.98 -45.93
CA HIS A 3 -20.78 -21.04 -45.06
C HIS A 3 -20.12 -21.77 -43.87
N TRP A 4 -19.06 -21.15 -43.37
CA TRP A 4 -18.23 -21.39 -42.17
C TRP A 4 -18.76 -22.30 -41.04
N ILE A 5 -17.97 -23.13 -40.34
CA ILE A 5 -16.54 -23.06 -39.94
C ILE A 5 -16.19 -21.81 -39.11
N TYR A 6 -16.56 -21.79 -37.82
CA TYR A 6 -15.78 -21.14 -36.74
C TYR A 6 -16.37 -21.47 -35.36
N LEU A 7 -16.16 -22.71 -34.87
CA LEU A 7 -16.53 -23.09 -33.49
C LEU A 7 -15.65 -24.22 -32.93
N SER A 8 -14.35 -24.15 -33.17
CA SER A 8 -13.36 -25.15 -32.70
C SER A 8 -12.04 -24.52 -32.19
N VAL A 9 -12.12 -23.27 -31.69
CA VAL A 9 -11.01 -22.62 -30.95
C VAL A 9 -11.55 -21.92 -29.69
N PHE A 10 -12.41 -22.61 -28.94
CA PHE A 10 -12.54 -22.34 -27.50
C PHE A 10 -11.62 -23.31 -26.75
N ALA A 11 -10.32 -23.19 -27.04
CA ALA A 11 -9.32 -24.13 -26.61
C ALA A 11 -9.00 -23.95 -25.12
N LEU A 12 -9.48 -24.90 -24.32
CA LEU A 12 -8.75 -25.55 -23.22
C LEU A 12 -8.02 -24.66 -22.18
N PHE A 13 -8.41 -23.40 -21.99
CA PHE A 13 -7.86 -22.50 -20.96
C PHE A 13 -8.59 -22.67 -19.61
N LEU A 14 -8.72 -23.92 -19.16
CA LEU A 14 -9.14 -24.30 -17.80
C LEU A 14 -7.94 -24.74 -16.94
N GLY A 15 -6.73 -24.28 -17.30
CA GLY A 15 -5.51 -24.37 -16.51
C GLY A 15 -5.06 -22.98 -16.06
N LEU A 16 -4.68 -22.85 -14.79
CA LEU A 16 -4.40 -21.59 -14.08
C LEU A 16 -5.59 -20.60 -14.10
N MET A 17 -6.51 -20.76 -13.12
CA MET A 17 -7.10 -19.57 -12.53
C MET A 17 -5.97 -18.76 -11.88
N PRO A 18 -5.83 -17.44 -12.12
CA PRO A 18 -4.82 -16.63 -11.47
C PRO A 18 -5.10 -16.50 -9.97
N GLN A 19 -4.06 -16.13 -9.21
CA GLN A 19 -4.08 -16.02 -7.74
C GLN A 19 -4.91 -14.83 -7.20
N GLU A 20 -5.79 -14.26 -8.02
CA GLU A 20 -6.65 -13.11 -7.71
C GLU A 20 -7.89 -13.48 -6.87
N ALA A 21 -8.25 -14.77 -6.81
CA ALA A 21 -9.49 -15.25 -6.21
C ALA A 21 -9.58 -15.13 -4.66
N GLN A 22 -8.56 -14.57 -3.99
CA GLN A 22 -8.51 -14.43 -2.51
C GLN A 22 -8.41 -12.98 -2.00
N ALA A 23 -8.56 -11.98 -2.89
CA ALA A 23 -8.69 -10.56 -2.52
C ALA A 23 -10.17 -10.11 -2.49
N GLN A 24 -10.88 -10.47 -1.42
CA GLN A 24 -11.17 -9.62 -0.25
C GLN A 24 -12.28 -8.58 -0.42
N GLY A 25 -12.99 -8.35 0.69
CA GLY A 25 -14.33 -7.78 0.73
C GLY A 25 -14.40 -6.35 0.21
N PHE A 26 -13.47 -5.47 0.59
CA PHE A 26 -13.48 -4.09 0.07
C PHE A 26 -12.96 -4.00 -1.37
N LEU A 27 -11.93 -4.76 -1.77
CA LEU A 27 -11.39 -4.70 -3.14
C LEU A 27 -12.42 -5.14 -4.18
N LYS A 28 -13.18 -6.22 -3.89
CA LYS A 28 -14.31 -6.62 -4.74
C LYS A 28 -15.36 -5.51 -4.85
N ARG A 29 -15.82 -4.95 -3.72
CA ARG A 29 -16.81 -3.84 -3.72
C ARG A 29 -16.27 -2.58 -4.42
N ALA A 30 -14.98 -2.29 -4.33
CA ALA A 30 -14.35 -1.17 -5.01
C ALA A 30 -14.32 -1.40 -6.54
N LYS A 31 -14.01 -2.62 -7.01
CA LYS A 31 -14.13 -3.00 -8.43
C LYS A 31 -15.58 -2.88 -8.92
N GLU A 32 -16.56 -3.42 -8.18
CA GLU A 32 -17.99 -3.31 -8.50
C GLU A 32 -18.49 -1.85 -8.55
N ARG A 33 -18.01 -0.98 -7.65
CA ARG A 33 -18.31 0.46 -7.66
C ARG A 33 -17.66 1.18 -8.83
N ALA A 34 -16.40 0.87 -9.16
CA ALA A 34 -15.70 1.41 -10.32
C ALA A 34 -16.45 1.07 -11.62
N GLU A 35 -16.84 -0.21 -11.79
CA GLU A 35 -17.66 -0.64 -12.91
C GLU A 35 -19.01 0.09 -12.97
N LYS A 36 -19.69 0.25 -11.84
CA LYS A 36 -20.99 0.94 -11.78
C LYS A 36 -20.86 2.42 -12.16
N LYS A 37 -19.84 3.11 -11.65
CA LYS A 37 -19.54 4.50 -12.03
C LYS A 37 -19.10 4.62 -13.50
N LEU A 38 -18.34 3.65 -14.02
CA LEU A 38 -17.91 3.62 -15.42
C LEU A 38 -19.12 3.43 -16.36
N LYS A 39 -20.01 2.48 -16.04
CA LYS A 39 -21.28 2.27 -16.76
C LYS A 39 -22.11 3.55 -16.74
N GLN A 40 -22.39 4.13 -15.57
CA GLN A 40 -23.11 5.41 -15.44
C GLN A 40 -22.46 6.59 -16.18
N ARG A 41 -21.13 6.62 -16.33
CA ARG A 41 -20.42 7.63 -17.15
C ARG A 41 -20.54 7.35 -18.64
N ALA A 42 -20.48 6.09 -19.06
CA ALA A 42 -20.71 5.68 -20.44
C ALA A 42 -22.16 5.96 -20.86
N ASP A 43 -23.14 5.57 -20.04
CA ASP A 43 -24.56 5.83 -20.25
C ASP A 43 -24.80 7.33 -20.44
N LYS A 44 -24.32 8.18 -19.52
CA LYS A 44 -24.43 9.65 -19.63
C LYS A 44 -23.64 10.27 -20.79
N ALA A 45 -22.59 9.61 -21.27
CA ALA A 45 -21.86 10.05 -22.45
C ALA A 45 -22.58 9.69 -23.74
N VAL A 46 -23.24 8.52 -23.78
CA VAL A 46 -24.15 8.11 -24.87
C VAL A 46 -25.37 9.02 -24.90
N ASP A 47 -26.04 9.21 -23.77
CA ASP A 47 -27.20 10.10 -23.57
C ASP A 47 -26.88 11.52 -24.10
N LYS A 48 -25.82 12.15 -23.59
CA LYS A 48 -25.36 13.46 -24.07
C LYS A 48 -24.92 13.50 -25.55
N THR A 49 -24.53 12.37 -26.13
CA THR A 49 -24.20 12.26 -27.56
C THR A 49 -25.46 12.08 -28.40
N VAL A 50 -26.46 11.36 -27.89
CA VAL A 50 -27.80 11.21 -28.47
C VAL A 50 -28.50 12.57 -28.44
N ASP A 51 -28.56 13.26 -27.29
CA ASP A 51 -29.03 14.65 -27.17
C ASP A 51 -28.36 15.56 -28.20
N LYS A 52 -27.02 15.54 -28.27
CA LYS A 52 -26.30 16.38 -29.23
C LYS A 52 -26.60 15.99 -30.68
N SER A 53 -26.85 14.71 -30.97
CA SER A 53 -27.25 14.26 -32.31
C SER A 53 -28.70 14.61 -32.66
N LEU A 54 -29.60 14.66 -31.66
CA LEU A 54 -30.99 15.07 -31.80
C LEU A 54 -31.07 16.59 -32.00
N ASN A 55 -30.39 17.38 -31.17
CA ASN A 55 -30.29 18.84 -31.34
C ASN A 55 -29.67 19.18 -32.71
N ASN A 56 -28.57 18.51 -33.09
CA ASN A 56 -28.00 18.65 -34.44
C ASN A 56 -28.97 18.22 -35.56
N ALA A 57 -29.92 17.32 -35.30
CA ALA A 57 -30.93 16.90 -36.27
C ALA A 57 -32.10 17.90 -36.36
N GLU A 58 -32.52 18.51 -35.25
CA GLU A 58 -33.48 19.63 -35.24
C GLU A 58 -32.88 20.87 -35.92
N ASP A 59 -31.61 21.18 -35.65
CA ASP A 59 -30.83 22.18 -36.37
C ASP A 59 -30.74 21.84 -37.87
N ALA A 60 -30.53 20.57 -38.25
CA ALA A 60 -30.48 20.16 -39.66
C ALA A 60 -31.85 20.19 -40.36
N VAL A 61 -32.96 20.01 -39.62
CA VAL A 61 -34.33 20.18 -40.13
C VAL A 61 -34.67 21.66 -40.35
N THR A 62 -34.16 22.55 -39.52
CA THR A 62 -34.41 24.00 -39.61
C THR A 62 -33.46 24.76 -40.55
N SER A 63 -32.22 24.30 -40.75
CA SER A 63 -31.15 25.03 -41.46
C SER A 63 -30.96 24.70 -42.96
N LYS A 64 -31.98 24.22 -43.67
CA LYS A 64 -31.84 23.75 -45.07
C LYS A 64 -31.76 24.88 -46.12
N LYS A 65 -30.70 25.70 -46.10
CA LYS A 65 -30.31 26.60 -47.21
C LYS A 65 -28.79 26.85 -47.28
N ASN A 66 -28.24 26.77 -48.50
CA ASN A 66 -26.86 27.11 -48.93
C ASN A 66 -25.67 26.19 -48.53
N THR A 67 -25.51 25.10 -49.30
CA THR A 67 -24.33 24.79 -50.18
C THR A 67 -23.27 25.91 -50.40
N THR A 68 -21.96 25.68 -50.68
CA THR A 68 -21.15 24.47 -51.05
C THR A 68 -19.62 24.76 -51.11
N SER A 69 -18.76 23.72 -51.20
CA SER A 69 -17.33 23.69 -51.73
C SER A 69 -16.16 24.25 -50.88
N SER A 70 -14.88 23.81 -50.97
CA SER A 70 -14.24 22.59 -51.57
C SER A 70 -12.72 22.39 -51.25
N SER A 71 -12.29 21.14 -50.92
CA SER A 71 -10.97 20.49 -51.22
C SER A 71 -9.65 21.03 -50.55
N LYS A 72 -8.45 20.39 -50.58
CA LYS A 72 -7.91 19.16 -51.27
C LYS A 72 -6.57 18.61 -50.67
N THR A 73 -6.37 17.27 -50.59
CA THR A 73 -5.04 16.51 -50.59
C THR A 73 -4.01 16.86 -49.45
N THR A 74 -2.79 16.33 -49.18
CA THR A 74 -1.89 15.11 -49.32
C THR A 74 -0.63 15.38 -48.43
N ASP A 75 0.42 14.60 -48.08
CA ASP A 75 1.02 13.23 -48.20
C ASP A 75 2.19 13.17 -47.13
N LYS A 76 3.06 12.17 -46.83
CA LYS A 76 3.20 10.69 -46.94
C LYS A 76 4.61 10.23 -46.45
N SER A 77 4.77 8.98 -45.95
CA SER A 77 6.08 8.27 -45.67
C SER A 77 7.02 8.83 -44.56
N SER A 78 7.99 8.10 -43.94
CA SER A 78 8.30 6.63 -43.88
C SER A 78 9.37 6.24 -42.81
N SER A 79 9.15 5.08 -42.13
CA SER A 79 10.10 4.00 -41.69
C SER A 79 11.44 4.21 -40.91
N ALA A 80 11.52 3.52 -39.73
CA ALA A 80 12.59 2.58 -39.25
C ALA A 80 14.05 3.09 -38.93
N THR A 81 14.96 2.41 -38.19
CA THR A 81 15.08 1.00 -37.69
C THR A 81 15.97 0.88 -36.40
N ASN A 82 16.14 -0.36 -35.86
CA ASN A 82 17.02 -0.88 -34.77
C ASN A 82 18.51 -0.38 -34.73
N SER A 83 19.39 -0.62 -33.72
CA SER A 83 19.57 -1.88 -32.93
C SER A 83 20.50 -1.83 -31.68
N SER A 84 20.22 -2.74 -30.71
CA SER A 84 21.10 -3.60 -29.87
C SER A 84 22.47 -3.18 -29.27
N ASN A 85 22.57 -3.39 -27.93
CA ASN A 85 23.65 -4.10 -27.18
C ASN A 85 25.07 -3.44 -27.07
N ASP A 86 25.99 -3.82 -26.15
CA ASP A 86 26.00 -4.83 -25.05
C ASP A 86 26.94 -4.43 -23.87
N ALA A 87 26.80 -5.05 -22.68
CA ALA A 87 27.82 -5.14 -21.61
C ALA A 87 27.42 -6.06 -20.43
N ALA A 88 28.28 -7.01 -20.03
CA ALA A 88 28.09 -7.85 -18.82
C ALA A 88 29.42 -8.30 -18.18
N ALA A 89 29.50 -8.34 -16.84
CA ALA A 89 30.49 -9.14 -16.07
C ALA A 89 30.25 -9.14 -14.53
N SER A 90 30.82 -10.14 -13.85
CA SER A 90 31.16 -10.19 -12.40
C SER A 90 30.02 -10.26 -11.36
N SER A 91 29.67 -11.49 -10.94
CA SER A 91 28.73 -11.74 -9.82
C SER A 91 29.12 -12.92 -8.89
N SER A 92 30.26 -13.58 -9.11
CA SER A 92 30.62 -14.84 -8.42
C SER A 92 31.40 -14.69 -7.12
N ALA A 93 32.07 -13.56 -6.86
CA ALA A 93 32.92 -13.37 -5.67
C ALA A 93 32.16 -12.95 -4.39
N ALA A 94 30.96 -12.37 -4.53
CA ALA A 94 30.27 -11.66 -3.45
C ALA A 94 29.53 -12.55 -2.42
N SER A 95 29.55 -13.87 -2.60
CA SER A 95 28.81 -14.82 -1.74
C SER A 95 29.68 -15.50 -0.66
N SER A 96 31.00 -15.56 -0.84
CA SER A 96 31.91 -16.14 0.17
C SER A 96 32.23 -15.14 1.29
N LYS A 97 32.35 -13.84 0.96
CA LYS A 97 32.75 -12.79 1.92
C LYS A 97 31.66 -12.50 2.97
N ARG A 98 30.38 -12.57 2.58
CA ARG A 98 29.21 -12.25 3.44
C ARG A 98 28.96 -13.18 4.64
N LYS A 99 29.77 -14.24 4.85
CA LYS A 99 29.64 -15.16 5.99
C LYS A 99 30.80 -15.07 7.02
N LYS A 100 31.70 -14.08 6.89
CA LYS A 100 32.85 -13.92 7.81
C LYS A 100 33.08 -12.49 8.31
N GLU A 101 32.04 -11.66 8.27
CA GLU A 101 32.10 -10.23 8.61
C GLU A 101 30.85 -9.82 9.42
N LEU A 102 30.57 -10.59 10.49
CA LEU A 102 29.51 -10.34 11.49
C LEU A 102 30.10 -10.45 12.92
N ASP A 103 31.21 -9.76 13.16
CA ASP A 103 31.77 -9.56 14.51
C ASP A 103 32.09 -8.07 14.79
N SER A 104 31.90 -7.20 13.79
CA SER A 104 31.68 -5.77 14.00
C SER A 104 30.24 -5.55 14.47
N ARG A 105 30.04 -5.45 15.80
CA ARG A 105 28.74 -5.10 16.37
C ARG A 105 28.40 -3.66 16.00
N LEU A 106 27.20 -3.44 15.47
CA LEU A 106 26.76 -2.13 15.01
C LEU A 106 26.72 -1.13 16.18
N SER A 107 27.12 0.10 15.88
CA SER A 107 27.54 1.13 16.84
C SER A 107 26.83 2.47 16.67
N SER A 108 26.26 2.74 15.49
CA SER A 108 25.45 3.92 15.17
C SER A 108 24.00 3.54 14.83
N ALA A 109 23.11 4.54 14.81
CA ALA A 109 21.72 4.33 14.39
C ALA A 109 21.61 4.13 12.87
N GLU A 110 22.48 4.80 12.10
CA GLU A 110 22.60 4.68 10.64
C GLU A 110 22.96 3.24 10.24
N GLU A 111 23.98 2.65 10.87
CA GLU A 111 24.39 1.25 10.65
C GLU A 111 23.24 0.27 10.92
N VAL A 112 22.46 0.48 11.99
CA VAL A 112 21.31 -0.37 12.35
C VAL A 112 20.15 -0.20 11.37
N MET A 113 19.88 1.02 10.91
CA MET A 113 18.84 1.31 9.93
C MET A 113 19.18 0.74 8.55
N ASP A 114 20.43 0.86 8.11
CA ASP A 114 20.93 0.27 6.87
C ASP A 114 20.86 -1.27 6.94
N ALA A 115 21.28 -1.87 8.05
CA ALA A 115 21.13 -3.31 8.26
C ALA A 115 19.67 -3.76 8.18
N TYR A 116 18.74 -3.00 8.76
CA TYR A 116 17.30 -3.27 8.70
C TYR A 116 16.73 -3.17 7.28
N PHE A 117 17.00 -2.08 6.55
CA PHE A 117 16.50 -1.93 5.18
C PHE A 117 17.10 -2.96 4.21
N ASN A 118 18.38 -3.32 4.39
CA ASN A 118 18.99 -4.41 3.64
C ASN A 118 18.34 -5.76 3.96
N ALA A 119 18.12 -6.08 5.24
CA ALA A 119 17.42 -7.30 5.67
C ALA A 119 15.97 -7.38 5.15
N LEU A 120 15.28 -6.25 5.00
CA LEU A 120 13.94 -6.20 4.41
C LEU A 120 13.88 -6.43 2.90
N GLY A 121 15.00 -6.39 2.17
CA GLY A 121 15.05 -6.52 0.70
C GLY A 121 15.62 -5.31 -0.05
N GLY A 122 16.19 -4.34 0.68
CA GLY A 122 16.89 -3.16 0.16
C GLY A 122 16.00 -1.91 0.02
N GLN A 123 16.46 -0.77 0.52
CA GLN A 123 15.72 0.51 0.50
C GLN A 123 15.19 0.86 -0.90
N ALA A 124 16.04 0.81 -1.92
CA ALA A 124 15.67 1.16 -3.30
C ALA A 124 14.59 0.26 -3.94
N LYS A 125 14.18 -0.83 -3.26
CA LYS A 125 13.05 -1.68 -3.63
C LYS A 125 11.79 -1.29 -2.84
N LEU A 126 11.92 -1.10 -1.53
CA LEU A 126 10.86 -0.64 -0.63
C LEU A 126 10.33 0.75 -1.03
N GLU A 127 11.19 1.62 -1.54
CA GLU A 127 10.84 2.94 -2.08
C GLU A 127 10.14 2.91 -3.43
N LYS A 128 10.20 1.78 -4.16
CA LYS A 128 9.50 1.56 -5.44
C LYS A 128 8.15 0.89 -5.27
N LEU A 129 7.74 0.56 -4.04
CA LEU A 129 6.40 0.08 -3.76
C LEU A 129 5.39 1.20 -4.03
N ASN A 130 4.49 0.97 -4.98
CA ASN A 130 3.33 1.83 -5.21
C ASN A 130 2.27 1.57 -4.12
N ASN A 131 2.01 0.30 -3.84
CA ASN A 131 1.09 -0.13 -2.80
C ASN A 131 1.46 -1.50 -2.22
N ILE A 132 0.92 -1.78 -1.04
CA ILE A 132 1.01 -3.07 -0.34
C ILE A 132 -0.36 -3.43 0.25
N TYR A 133 -0.81 -4.62 -0.07
CA TYR A 133 -2.02 -5.26 0.45
C TYR A 133 -1.64 -6.37 1.43
N ILE A 134 -2.33 -6.44 2.57
CA ILE A 134 -2.13 -7.44 3.63
C ILE A 134 -3.50 -7.97 4.07
N LYS A 135 -3.65 -9.30 4.08
CA LYS A 135 -4.75 -10.02 4.74
C LYS A 135 -4.24 -10.70 6.00
N ALA A 136 -4.90 -10.51 7.13
CA ALA A 136 -4.57 -11.17 8.39
C ALA A 136 -5.82 -11.66 9.15
N SER A 137 -5.63 -12.67 9.99
CA SER A 137 -6.64 -13.19 10.92
C SER A 137 -6.11 -13.32 12.34
N ALA A 138 -7.01 -13.15 13.30
CA ALA A 138 -6.74 -13.18 14.72
C ALA A 138 -7.91 -13.81 15.49
N SER A 139 -7.69 -14.13 16.77
CA SER A 139 -8.77 -14.52 17.70
C SER A 139 -8.72 -13.67 18.96
N MET A 140 -9.89 -13.21 19.41
CA MET A 140 -10.09 -12.44 20.63
C MET A 140 -11.19 -13.11 21.46
N ALA A 141 -10.82 -13.65 22.63
CA ALA A 141 -11.75 -14.35 23.53
C ALA A 141 -12.63 -15.42 22.83
N GLY A 142 -12.02 -16.22 21.93
CA GLY A 142 -12.71 -17.26 21.17
C GLY A 142 -13.53 -16.78 19.97
N ARG A 143 -13.62 -15.46 19.73
CA ARG A 143 -14.22 -14.89 18.52
C ARG A 143 -13.15 -14.67 17.46
N GLU A 144 -13.47 -14.94 16.21
CA GLU A 144 -12.61 -14.65 15.06
C GLU A 144 -12.66 -13.15 14.71
N LEU A 145 -11.51 -12.62 14.29
CA LEU A 145 -11.34 -11.26 13.80
C LEU A 145 -10.48 -11.29 12.52
N GLY A 146 -11.01 -10.75 11.44
CA GLY A 146 -10.28 -10.54 10.19
C GLY A 146 -9.80 -9.10 10.05
N GLU A 147 -8.64 -8.89 9.39
CA GLU A 147 -8.17 -7.57 8.97
C GLU A 147 -7.80 -7.61 7.48
N GLU A 148 -8.38 -6.69 6.71
CA GLU A 148 -7.99 -6.38 5.34
C GLU A 148 -7.29 -5.01 5.37
N ARG A 149 -6.01 -4.88 4.96
CA ARG A 149 -5.32 -3.58 4.88
C ARG A 149 -4.71 -3.36 3.50
N ILE A 150 -4.95 -2.17 2.94
CA ILE A 150 -4.25 -1.64 1.76
C ILE A 150 -3.61 -0.31 2.12
N MET A 151 -2.33 -0.14 1.77
CA MET A 151 -1.59 1.11 1.86
C MET A 151 -1.10 1.49 0.47
N MET A 152 -1.36 2.72 0.03
CA MET A 152 -0.70 3.35 -1.12
C MET A 152 0.44 4.21 -0.57
N GLN A 153 1.67 3.85 -0.93
CA GLN A 153 2.89 4.15 -0.18
C GLN A 153 3.04 5.65 0.12
N GLY A 154 3.03 6.00 1.41
CA GLY A 154 3.18 7.37 1.91
C GLY A 154 2.01 8.31 1.65
N GLN A 155 0.88 7.82 1.13
CA GLN A 155 -0.20 8.67 0.59
C GLN A 155 -1.58 8.38 1.17
N LYS A 156 -1.99 7.11 1.23
CA LYS A 156 -3.36 6.70 1.63
C LYS A 156 -3.36 5.32 2.26
N TYR A 157 -4.34 5.02 3.11
CA TYR A 157 -4.60 3.65 3.52
C TYR A 157 -6.09 3.39 3.77
N ARG A 158 -6.48 2.12 3.70
CA ARG A 158 -7.76 1.61 4.22
C ARG A 158 -7.50 0.34 5.00
N THR A 159 -8.00 0.29 6.23
CA THR A 159 -8.11 -0.93 7.03
C THR A 159 -9.59 -1.29 7.09
N LEU A 160 -9.94 -2.56 6.91
CA LEU A 160 -11.26 -3.12 7.19
C LEU A 160 -11.10 -4.20 8.25
N THR A 161 -11.57 -3.92 9.48
CA THR A 161 -11.57 -4.91 10.55
C THR A 161 -12.94 -5.57 10.62
N THR A 162 -13.01 -6.89 10.44
CA THR A 162 -14.25 -7.67 10.52
C THR A 162 -14.30 -8.42 11.85
N MET A 163 -15.29 -8.13 12.69
CA MET A 163 -15.43 -8.71 14.03
C MET A 163 -16.87 -9.18 14.24
N SER A 164 -17.05 -10.50 14.42
CA SER A 164 -18.39 -11.12 14.60
C SER A 164 -19.38 -10.75 13.49
N GLY A 165 -18.92 -10.71 12.24
CA GLY A 165 -19.73 -10.33 11.07
C GLY A 165 -19.92 -8.82 10.85
N ASN A 166 -19.60 -7.97 11.83
CA ASN A 166 -19.62 -6.52 11.65
C ASN A 166 -18.31 -6.03 11.04
N GLU A 167 -18.40 -5.20 10.00
CA GLU A 167 -17.27 -4.54 9.38
C GLU A 167 -17.02 -3.16 10.00
N ILE A 168 -15.77 -2.86 10.31
CA ILE A 168 -15.31 -1.59 10.86
C ILE A 168 -14.22 -1.03 9.92
N PRO A 169 -14.58 -0.17 8.96
CA PRO A 169 -13.61 0.49 8.10
C PRO A 169 -12.94 1.66 8.82
N GLU A 170 -11.64 1.80 8.57
CA GLU A 170 -10.82 2.96 8.85
C GLU A 170 -10.19 3.40 7.51
N THR A 171 -10.16 4.69 7.18
CA THR A 171 -9.65 5.15 5.88
C THR A 171 -8.98 6.51 5.99
N PHE A 172 -7.77 6.61 5.47
CA PHE A 172 -7.09 7.88 5.20
C PHE A 172 -7.10 8.13 3.68
N ASP A 173 -7.87 9.13 3.24
CA ASP A 173 -8.06 9.44 1.81
C ASP A 173 -6.92 10.28 1.19
N GLY A 174 -5.91 10.64 2.00
CA GLY A 174 -4.83 11.56 1.66
C GLY A 174 -5.01 12.99 2.20
N LYS A 175 -6.16 13.31 2.82
CA LYS A 175 -6.50 14.61 3.43
C LYS A 175 -7.33 14.49 4.71
N GLN A 176 -8.24 13.53 4.74
CA GLN A 176 -9.21 13.27 5.81
C GLN A 176 -9.01 11.86 6.35
N HIS A 177 -9.34 11.66 7.63
CA HIS A 177 -9.33 10.35 8.28
C HIS A 177 -10.75 9.99 8.72
N PHE A 178 -11.24 8.84 8.27
CA PHE A 178 -12.47 8.21 8.74
C PHE A 178 -12.12 7.12 9.76
N SER A 179 -12.66 7.23 10.97
CA SER A 179 -12.64 6.18 12.00
C SER A 179 -13.88 6.29 12.89
N ASP A 180 -14.28 5.18 13.52
CA ASP A 180 -15.38 5.11 14.50
C ASP A 180 -16.69 5.77 14.01
N GLY A 181 -16.96 5.69 12.70
CA GLY A 181 -18.16 6.26 12.07
C GLY A 181 -18.12 7.77 11.82
N LYS A 182 -16.93 8.41 11.89
CA LYS A 182 -16.79 9.87 11.76
C LYS A 182 -15.66 10.23 10.79
N VAL A 183 -15.90 11.24 9.96
CA VAL A 183 -14.86 11.92 9.18
C VAL A 183 -14.19 12.98 10.04
N SER A 184 -12.86 13.09 9.94
CA SER A 184 -12.07 14.13 10.59
C SER A 184 -11.13 14.80 9.59
N SER A 185 -11.08 16.13 9.65
CA SER A 185 -10.07 16.94 8.94
C SER A 185 -8.75 16.88 9.69
N LEU A 186 -7.64 16.74 8.96
CA LEU A 186 -6.30 16.66 9.53
C LEU A 186 -5.58 18.00 9.41
N ASP A 187 -4.91 18.42 10.48
CA ASP A 187 -3.84 19.42 10.42
C ASP A 187 -2.54 18.81 9.83
N ALA A 188 -1.51 19.64 9.65
CA ALA A 188 -0.25 19.21 9.05
C ALA A 188 0.56 18.22 9.91
N GLU A 189 0.38 18.19 11.24
CA GLU A 189 1.07 17.22 12.10
C GLU A 189 0.40 15.86 12.01
N ASN A 190 -0.93 15.82 12.13
CA ASN A 190 -1.71 14.59 12.01
C ASN A 190 -1.68 14.03 10.58
N LEU A 191 -1.58 14.87 9.54
CA LEU A 191 -1.37 14.42 8.16
C LEU A 191 -0.06 13.63 8.00
N LYS A 192 1.06 14.11 8.57
CA LYS A 192 2.34 13.38 8.59
C LYS A 192 2.18 11.99 9.25
N LYS A 193 1.45 11.90 10.37
CA LYS A 193 1.19 10.64 11.09
C LYS A 193 0.38 9.65 10.25
N GLN A 194 -0.63 10.12 9.52
CA GLN A 194 -1.40 9.24 8.63
C GLN A 194 -0.60 8.80 7.39
N GLN A 195 0.30 9.64 6.88
CA GLN A 195 1.26 9.24 5.82
C GLN A 195 2.29 8.22 6.32
N LEU A 196 2.73 8.34 7.58
CA LEU A 196 3.60 7.37 8.25
C LEU A 196 2.91 5.99 8.37
N LEU A 197 1.64 5.97 8.79
CA LEU A 197 0.81 4.75 8.80
C LEU A 197 0.47 4.21 7.40
N ALA A 198 0.55 5.04 6.35
CA ALA A 198 0.41 4.65 4.95
C ALA A 198 1.72 4.12 4.31
N THR A 199 2.78 3.86 5.08
CA THR A 199 4.10 3.50 4.54
C THR A 199 4.62 2.17 5.10
N TYR A 200 5.10 1.29 4.22
CA TYR A 200 5.77 0.05 4.58
C TYR A 200 7.23 -0.01 4.08
N PRO A 201 8.23 -0.21 4.97
CA PRO A 201 8.16 -0.05 6.42
C PRO A 201 7.98 1.42 6.81
N ALA A 202 7.39 1.67 7.99
CA ALA A 202 7.11 3.01 8.50
C ALA A 202 8.37 3.88 8.61
N GLU A 203 9.51 3.27 8.91
CA GLU A 203 10.81 3.94 9.04
C GLU A 203 11.25 4.74 7.79
N LEU A 204 10.81 4.37 6.58
CA LEU A 204 11.06 5.17 5.37
C LEU A 204 10.35 6.53 5.43
N ALA A 205 9.13 6.58 5.99
CA ALA A 205 8.42 7.83 6.19
C ALA A 205 9.01 8.62 7.36
N MET A 206 9.49 7.96 8.42
CA MET A 206 10.24 8.64 9.50
C MET A 206 11.46 9.37 8.96
N GLN A 207 12.30 8.71 8.16
CA GLN A 207 13.44 9.35 7.49
C GLN A 207 13.00 10.52 6.60
N LYS A 208 12.00 10.32 5.72
CA LYS A 208 11.50 11.34 4.78
C LYS A 208 10.81 12.53 5.45
N GLN A 209 10.29 12.35 6.66
CA GLN A 209 9.68 13.40 7.48
C GLN A 209 10.68 14.10 8.43
N GLY A 210 11.96 13.70 8.41
CA GLY A 210 13.02 14.33 9.20
C GLY A 210 13.03 13.93 10.69
N TYR A 211 12.61 12.70 11.01
CA TYR A 211 12.76 12.16 12.37
C TYR A 211 14.24 11.96 12.69
N SER A 212 14.61 12.19 13.96
CA SER A 212 15.91 11.79 14.48
C SER A 212 16.00 10.28 14.65
N PHE A 213 17.21 9.74 14.70
CA PHE A 213 17.49 8.35 15.06
C PHE A 213 18.72 8.31 15.99
N GLU A 214 18.55 7.85 17.23
CA GLU A 214 19.57 7.81 18.27
C GLU A 214 19.82 6.38 18.73
N PHE A 215 21.07 5.92 18.66
CA PHE A 215 21.43 4.56 19.07
C PHE A 215 21.55 4.47 20.60
N LEU A 216 20.75 3.60 21.21
CA LEU A 216 20.70 3.38 22.66
C LEU A 216 21.42 2.09 23.09
N GLY A 217 22.32 1.57 22.24
CA GLY A 217 23.06 0.35 22.52
C GLY A 217 22.24 -0.92 22.32
N SER A 218 22.44 -1.89 23.22
CA SER A 218 21.83 -3.23 23.14
C SER A 218 20.78 -3.46 24.23
N ALA A 219 19.77 -4.26 23.90
CA ALA A 219 18.72 -4.71 24.81
C ALA A 219 18.48 -6.21 24.63
N ASN A 220 17.84 -6.85 25.61
CA ASN A 220 17.20 -8.15 25.41
C ASN A 220 15.69 -7.95 25.23
N VAL A 221 15.12 -8.54 24.19
CA VAL A 221 13.68 -8.53 23.92
C VAL A 221 13.24 -9.97 23.69
N GLN A 222 12.39 -10.49 24.56
CA GLN A 222 11.81 -11.84 24.43
C GLN A 222 12.86 -12.96 24.27
N GLY A 223 14.01 -12.81 24.93
CA GLY A 223 15.16 -13.71 24.87
C GLY A 223 16.22 -13.32 23.84
N LYS A 224 15.86 -12.58 22.79
CA LYS A 224 16.76 -12.17 21.69
C LYS A 224 17.60 -10.95 22.05
N LYS A 225 18.87 -10.96 21.67
CA LYS A 225 19.72 -9.76 21.69
C LYS A 225 19.32 -8.84 20.54
N CYS A 226 19.04 -7.58 20.85
CA CYS A 226 18.56 -6.60 19.90
C CYS A 226 19.36 -5.29 20.01
N TYR A 227 19.61 -4.64 18.88
CA TYR A 227 19.97 -3.22 18.84
C TYR A 227 18.73 -2.38 19.20
N LYS A 228 18.93 -1.30 19.96
CA LYS A 228 17.87 -0.37 20.35
C LYS A 228 18.12 1.01 19.75
N VAL A 229 17.12 1.55 19.05
CA VAL A 229 17.16 2.90 18.47
C VAL A 229 15.96 3.69 18.99
N ARG A 230 16.18 4.94 19.42
CA ARG A 230 15.10 5.92 19.64
C ARG A 230 14.90 6.73 18.36
N SER A 231 13.66 6.97 17.97
CA SER A 231 13.34 7.88 16.87
C SER A 231 12.26 8.87 17.29
N GLU A 232 12.44 10.15 16.98
CA GLU A 232 11.56 11.24 17.45
C GLU A 232 11.33 12.27 16.35
N ASN A 233 10.12 12.81 16.28
CA ASN A 233 9.84 13.95 15.41
C ASN A 233 10.42 15.26 15.96
N ALA A 234 10.55 16.27 15.10
CA ALA A 234 11.04 17.59 15.49
C ALA A 234 10.18 18.25 16.58
N GLU A 235 8.86 18.01 16.56
CA GLU A 235 7.90 18.53 17.53
C GLU A 235 7.89 17.75 18.87
N LYS A 236 8.59 16.60 18.94
CA LYS A 236 8.67 15.67 20.09
C LYS A 236 7.32 15.14 20.63
N THR A 237 6.28 15.21 19.81
CA THR A 237 4.95 14.64 20.09
C THR A 237 4.88 13.14 19.80
N GLU A 238 5.81 12.60 19.01
CA GLU A 238 5.92 11.20 18.57
C GLU A 238 7.31 10.65 18.92
N ASN A 239 7.36 9.61 19.77
CA ASN A 239 8.59 8.97 20.24
C ASN A 239 8.50 7.45 20.05
N TYR A 240 9.42 6.89 19.27
CA TYR A 240 9.52 5.47 19.00
C TYR A 240 10.77 4.88 19.66
N GLN A 241 10.64 3.70 20.26
CA GLN A 241 11.76 2.83 20.62
C GLN A 241 11.67 1.59 19.73
N LEU A 242 12.59 1.50 18.78
CA LEU A 242 12.67 0.45 17.76
C LEU A 242 13.72 -0.58 18.21
N PHE A 243 13.40 -1.86 18.09
CA PHE A 243 14.25 -2.96 18.51
C PHE A 243 14.49 -3.91 17.34
N PHE A 244 15.75 -4.03 16.92
CA PHE A 244 16.18 -4.81 15.76
C PHE A 244 17.02 -6.00 16.21
N ASP A 245 16.64 -7.20 15.80
CA ASP A 245 17.32 -8.44 16.15
C ASP A 245 18.76 -8.49 15.60
N MET A 246 19.74 -8.82 16.45
CA MET A 246 21.16 -8.73 16.08
C MET A 246 21.63 -9.78 15.06
N GLU A 247 20.89 -10.88 14.89
CA GLU A 247 21.25 -12.00 14.01
C GLU A 247 20.67 -11.81 12.60
N THR A 248 19.53 -11.15 12.50
CA THR A 248 18.76 -10.98 11.24
C THR A 248 18.66 -9.53 10.76
N GLY A 249 18.92 -8.54 11.60
CA GLY A 249 18.69 -7.12 11.32
C GLY A 249 17.21 -6.69 11.33
N LEU A 250 16.27 -7.63 11.48
CA LEU A 250 14.84 -7.38 11.35
C LEU A 250 14.26 -6.78 12.64
N LYS A 251 13.34 -5.82 12.50
CA LYS A 251 12.60 -5.23 13.63
C LYS A 251 11.75 -6.30 14.32
N VAL A 252 11.95 -6.52 15.61
CA VAL A 252 11.17 -7.49 16.42
C VAL A 252 10.20 -6.81 17.38
N GLN A 253 10.42 -5.55 17.74
CA GLN A 253 9.51 -4.79 18.59
C GLN A 253 9.58 -3.29 18.30
N GLN A 254 8.45 -2.62 18.50
CA GLN A 254 8.30 -1.18 18.48
C GLN A 254 7.48 -0.77 19.71
N ILE A 255 7.99 0.18 20.50
CA ILE A 255 7.21 0.88 21.53
C ILE A 255 7.01 2.30 21.02
N HIS A 256 5.77 2.69 20.81
CA HIS A 256 5.37 4.01 20.32
C HIS A 256 4.71 4.79 21.45
N ASN A 257 5.35 5.87 21.88
CA ASN A 257 4.83 6.82 22.86
C ASN A 257 4.40 8.08 22.11
N TYR A 258 3.18 8.56 22.32
CA TYR A 258 2.67 9.75 21.65
C TYR A 258 1.81 10.62 22.56
N MET A 259 1.83 11.94 22.31
CA MET A 259 0.96 12.89 22.98
C MET A 259 -0.38 12.99 22.28
N GLN A 260 -1.44 12.47 22.89
CA GLN A 260 -2.81 12.65 22.41
C GLN A 260 -3.40 13.92 23.03
N ALA A 261 -3.36 15.03 22.31
CA ALA A 261 -3.93 16.31 22.71
C ALA A 261 -5.32 16.53 22.09
N THR A 262 -6.33 16.71 22.94
CA THR A 262 -7.65 17.22 22.52
C THR A 262 -7.67 18.73 22.71
N PRO A 263 -8.23 19.53 21.78
CA PRO A 263 -8.35 20.97 21.96
C PRO A 263 -8.96 21.33 23.32
N GLY A 264 -8.29 22.20 24.08
CA GLY A 264 -8.70 22.62 25.43
C GLY A 264 -8.28 21.69 26.58
N THR A 265 -7.58 20.57 26.33
CA THR A 265 -7.06 19.69 27.39
C THR A 265 -5.54 19.69 27.47
N LYS A 266 -4.99 19.32 28.64
CA LYS A 266 -3.58 18.91 28.72
C LYS A 266 -3.45 17.55 28.02
N GLY A 267 -2.61 17.50 26.97
CA GLY A 267 -2.42 16.29 26.18
C GLY A 267 -1.95 15.11 27.03
N VAL A 268 -2.53 13.94 26.79
CA VAL A 268 -2.29 12.73 27.60
C VAL A 268 -1.36 11.81 26.84
N ASN A 269 -0.27 11.40 27.48
CA ASN A 269 0.63 10.40 26.93
C ASN A 269 -0.12 9.07 26.72
N ARG A 270 0.14 8.46 25.57
CA ARG A 270 -0.31 7.12 25.19
C ARG A 270 0.92 6.29 24.87
N GLN A 271 0.82 4.99 25.11
CA GLN A 271 1.82 4.01 24.68
C GLN A 271 1.11 2.90 23.90
N GLN A 272 1.65 2.56 22.75
CA GLN A 272 1.33 1.35 22.00
C GLN A 272 2.59 0.48 21.90
N VAL A 273 2.42 -0.83 21.95
CA VAL A 273 3.49 -1.80 21.74
C VAL A 273 3.08 -2.70 20.58
N ALA A 274 4.00 -2.88 19.64
CA ALA A 274 3.86 -3.83 18.54
C ALA A 274 5.06 -4.79 18.54
N VAL A 275 4.81 -6.09 18.40
CA VAL A 275 5.82 -7.16 18.34
C VAL A 275 5.71 -7.87 17.00
N TYR A 276 6.82 -8.01 16.30
CA TYR A 276 6.91 -8.58 14.96
C TYR A 276 7.71 -9.88 14.97
N SER A 277 7.20 -10.91 14.29
CA SER A 277 7.81 -12.23 14.25
C SER A 277 7.37 -13.02 13.01
N ASN A 278 7.94 -14.21 12.82
CA ASN A 278 7.66 -15.09 11.69
C ASN A 278 7.81 -14.39 10.34
N TYR A 279 8.94 -13.69 10.13
CA TYR A 279 9.24 -13.07 8.84
C TYR A 279 9.30 -14.11 7.73
N LYS A 280 8.74 -13.76 6.56
CA LYS A 280 8.83 -14.55 5.33
C LYS A 280 9.13 -13.62 4.15
N GLU A 281 9.78 -14.17 3.15
CA GLU A 281 9.99 -13.48 1.88
C GLU A 281 8.73 -13.54 1.00
N VAL A 282 8.28 -12.40 0.51
CA VAL A 282 7.26 -12.26 -0.53
C VAL A 282 7.84 -11.37 -1.62
N GLU A 283 7.92 -11.87 -2.86
CA GLU A 283 8.50 -11.15 -4.01
C GLU A 283 9.93 -10.59 -3.74
N GLY A 284 10.70 -11.19 -2.83
CA GLY A 284 12.01 -10.69 -2.40
C GLY A 284 11.96 -9.50 -1.43
N ILE A 285 10.90 -9.38 -0.63
CA ILE A 285 10.75 -8.43 0.48
C ILE A 285 10.39 -9.24 1.73
N GLN A 286 11.04 -8.99 2.87
CA GLN A 286 10.72 -9.67 4.13
C GLN A 286 9.53 -9.01 4.83
N VAL A 287 8.49 -9.78 5.13
CA VAL A 287 7.26 -9.30 5.79
C VAL A 287 6.98 -10.13 7.05
N PRO A 288 6.64 -9.52 8.21
CA PRO A 288 6.33 -10.28 9.42
C PRO A 288 4.97 -10.96 9.30
N TYR A 289 4.93 -12.30 9.23
CA TYR A 289 3.65 -13.03 9.20
C TYR A 289 2.98 -13.16 10.59
N THR A 290 3.54 -12.55 11.62
CA THR A 290 2.90 -12.43 12.93
C THR A 290 3.19 -11.07 13.56
N GLU A 291 2.11 -10.33 13.83
CA GLU A 291 2.13 -9.09 14.59
C GLU A 291 1.30 -9.29 15.87
N LYS A 292 1.85 -8.90 17.02
CA LYS A 292 1.04 -8.62 18.22
C LYS A 292 0.94 -7.12 18.42
N ARG A 293 -0.25 -6.57 18.60
CA ARG A 293 -0.47 -5.17 19.00
C ARG A 293 -1.79 -4.99 19.74
N ALA A 294 -1.95 -3.85 20.40
CA ALA A 294 -3.21 -3.51 21.04
C ALA A 294 -4.29 -3.08 20.02
N LEU A 295 -5.49 -3.67 20.09
CA LEU A 295 -6.70 -3.17 19.46
C LEU A 295 -7.72 -2.80 20.54
N ARG A 296 -8.10 -1.53 20.63
CA ARG A 296 -9.05 -0.99 21.65
C ARG A 296 -8.76 -1.45 23.09
N GLY A 297 -7.47 -1.60 23.43
CA GLY A 297 -6.99 -2.00 24.77
C GLY A 297 -6.71 -3.49 24.97
N TYR A 298 -7.09 -4.37 24.04
CA TYR A 298 -6.79 -5.80 24.09
C TYR A 298 -5.54 -6.12 23.26
N GLU A 299 -4.60 -6.92 23.79
CA GLU A 299 -3.48 -7.45 22.98
C GLU A 299 -4.01 -8.52 22.00
N ILE A 300 -3.88 -8.25 20.70
CA ILE A 300 -4.31 -9.14 19.62
C ILE A 300 -3.10 -9.66 18.87
N LYS A 301 -3.02 -10.99 18.68
CA LYS A 301 -2.05 -11.65 17.79
C LYS A 301 -2.67 -11.85 16.41
N TYR A 302 -2.29 -11.00 15.46
CA TYR A 302 -2.57 -11.14 14.05
C TYR A 302 -1.60 -12.13 13.40
N ASN A 303 -2.12 -12.96 12.51
CA ASN A 303 -1.37 -13.91 11.69
C ASN A 303 -1.67 -13.54 10.24
N VAL A 304 -0.64 -13.24 9.45
CA VAL A 304 -0.83 -12.86 8.04
C VAL A 304 -1.14 -14.11 7.22
N GLU A 305 -2.12 -14.00 6.34
CA GLU A 305 -2.54 -15.05 5.42
C GLU A 305 -1.99 -14.80 4.02
N ALA A 306 -2.12 -13.57 3.54
CA ALA A 306 -1.66 -13.14 2.22
C ALA A 306 -1.05 -11.74 2.27
N VAL A 307 -0.05 -11.52 1.40
CA VAL A 307 0.54 -10.22 1.10
C VAL A 307 0.64 -10.11 -0.41
N GLN A 308 0.37 -8.93 -0.97
CA GLN A 308 0.56 -8.64 -2.39
C GLN A 308 1.12 -7.22 -2.53
N PHE A 309 2.03 -7.01 -3.49
CA PHE A 309 2.60 -5.69 -3.77
C PHE A 309 2.14 -5.17 -5.13
N ASN A 310 2.08 -3.83 -5.26
CA ASN A 310 1.88 -3.14 -6.54
C ASN A 310 0.64 -3.58 -7.33
N ILE A 311 -0.43 -4.00 -6.65
CA ILE A 311 -1.67 -4.47 -7.28
C ILE A 311 -2.46 -3.31 -7.91
N ASP A 312 -3.25 -3.60 -8.94
CA ASP A 312 -4.17 -2.62 -9.53
C ASP A 312 -5.33 -2.29 -8.58
N LEU A 313 -5.40 -1.02 -8.17
CA LEU A 313 -6.41 -0.52 -7.26
C LEU A 313 -7.49 0.28 -8.00
N PRO A 314 -8.79 -0.04 -7.80
CA PRO A 314 -9.89 0.84 -8.18
C PRO A 314 -9.74 2.24 -7.56
N ALA A 315 -10.16 3.30 -8.26
CA ALA A 315 -10.07 4.67 -7.75
C ALA A 315 -10.86 4.86 -6.43
N GLU A 316 -11.94 4.09 -6.30
CA GLU A 316 -12.86 3.99 -5.16
C GLU A 316 -12.24 3.40 -3.88
N THR A 317 -11.05 2.79 -3.96
CA THR A 317 -10.41 2.03 -2.87
C THR A 317 -10.25 2.82 -1.58
N PHE A 318 -10.01 4.13 -1.69
CA PHE A 318 -9.78 5.04 -0.57
C PHE A 318 -10.86 6.13 -0.47
N GLU A 319 -12.02 5.95 -1.12
CA GLU A 319 -13.15 6.85 -0.91
C GLU A 319 -13.75 6.64 0.48
N ILE A 320 -13.88 7.74 1.22
CA ILE A 320 -14.68 7.81 2.43
C ILE A 320 -16.15 7.92 2.00
N GLU A 321 -17.01 7.13 2.62
CA GLU A 321 -18.45 7.09 2.32
C GLU A 321 -19.18 8.10 3.21
N ASN A 322 -20.01 8.94 2.60
CA ASN A 322 -20.88 9.94 3.23
C ASN A 322 -22.32 9.43 3.27
#